data_AF-A0A498AKX1-F1
#
_entry.id   AF-A0A498AKX1-F1
#
_cell.length_a   1.000
_cell.length_b   1.000
_cell.length_c   1.000
_cell.angle_alpha   90.00
_cell.angle_beta   90.00
_cell.angle_gamma   90.00
#
_symmetry.space_group_name_H-M   'P 1'
#
loop_
_entity.id
_entity.type
_entity.pdbx_description
1 polymer ?
#
loop_
_entity_poly.entity_id
_entity_poly.type
_entity_poly.pdbx_seq_one_letter_code
_entity_poly.pdbx_strand_id
1 'polypeptide(L)'
;MPEGEPALVEPGGAPGAAPPDGGAETGERPAPPPGIDTRKSERSPKDMAISLLVLLVPIALLLAFYRGFLGGDQPTTVDPAPALESARAANAFPVSEPAELGDGWRTVSAKFQTVEGGSSLRLGYLTPEGRAVQLVQSSVPPERLLPTELTAEGQPQGQTDLGGRTWQRYTARGNEQALVLLEPNRTVIVVGDARDNELRHLATAIR
;
A
#
# COMPACT_ATOMS: atom_id res chain seq x y z
N MET A 1 30.34 -23.97 62.66
CA MET A 1 30.44 -24.46 64.05
C MET A 1 30.68 -23.23 64.90
N PRO A 2 29.87 -22.91 65.92
CA PRO A 2 29.04 -23.82 66.75
C PRO A 2 27.53 -23.56 66.54
N GLU A 3 26.63 -24.55 66.57
CA GLU A 3 26.20 -25.42 67.69
C GLU A 3 25.69 -24.65 68.91
N GLY A 4 24.42 -24.89 69.24
CA GLY A 4 23.74 -24.28 70.37
C GLY A 4 22.27 -24.70 70.51
N GLU A 5 21.99 -25.99 70.37
CA GLU A 5 20.94 -26.63 71.19
C GLU A 5 21.62 -26.92 72.54
N PRO A 6 20.99 -26.63 73.69
CA PRO A 6 20.18 -27.62 74.42
C PRO A 6 18.91 -26.99 75.04
N ALA A 7 17.76 -27.65 75.04
CA ALA A 7 17.36 -28.84 75.81
C ALA A 7 17.02 -28.56 77.29
N LEU A 8 15.86 -29.14 77.66
CA LEU A 8 15.43 -29.56 79.01
C LEU A 8 15.09 -28.41 79.99
N VAL A 9 14.04 -28.44 80.82
CA VAL A 9 13.31 -29.49 81.56
C VAL A 9 12.02 -28.81 82.08
N GLU A 10 10.81 -29.39 81.99
CA GLU A 10 10.15 -30.28 82.99
C GLU A 10 10.07 -29.70 84.43
N PRO A 11 9.19 -30.17 85.35
CA PRO A 11 7.98 -31.02 85.28
C PRO A 11 6.82 -30.31 86.05
N GLY A 12 5.66 -30.84 86.42
CA GLY A 12 5.12 -32.17 86.67
C GLY A 12 3.89 -32.01 87.59
N GLY A 13 3.11 -33.08 87.77
CA GLY A 13 2.16 -33.16 88.88
C GLY A 13 0.80 -33.77 88.55
N ALA A 14 0.76 -35.10 88.50
CA ALA A 14 -0.42 -35.99 88.45
C ALA A 14 -1.29 -35.94 89.74
N PRO A 15 -2.20 -36.89 90.06
CA PRO A 15 -2.84 -37.99 89.29
C PRO A 15 -4.37 -38.14 89.55
N GLY A 16 -5.07 -39.02 88.78
CA GLY A 16 -6.22 -39.78 89.34
C GLY A 16 -7.39 -40.20 88.43
N ALA A 17 -7.28 -41.38 87.78
CA ALA A 17 -8.32 -42.40 87.43
C ALA A 17 -9.56 -42.01 86.56
N ALA A 18 -10.04 -42.72 85.52
CA ALA A 18 -9.90 -44.09 84.97
C ALA A 18 -10.48 -44.15 83.49
N PRO A 19 -10.33 -45.26 82.70
CA PRO A 19 -10.22 -45.31 81.20
C PRO A 19 -11.38 -46.06 80.45
N PRO A 20 -11.27 -46.57 79.19
CA PRO A 20 -11.00 -45.93 77.87
C PRO A 20 -11.89 -46.45 76.68
N ASP A 21 -11.50 -46.04 75.45
CA ASP A 21 -11.75 -46.61 74.09
C ASP A 21 -13.04 -46.20 73.34
N GLY A 22 -13.02 -45.54 72.17
CA GLY A 22 -11.94 -45.01 71.35
C GLY A 22 -12.52 -44.26 70.13
N GLY A 23 -11.96 -43.08 69.81
CA GLY A 23 -11.99 -42.49 68.47
C GLY A 23 -13.13 -41.52 68.09
N ALA A 24 -13.25 -40.39 68.79
CA ALA A 24 -13.57 -39.10 68.15
C ALA A 24 -12.23 -38.32 68.13
N GLU A 25 -11.82 -37.62 67.07
CA GLU A 25 -12.20 -36.24 66.77
C GLU A 25 -11.32 -35.71 65.62
N THR A 26 -11.92 -34.90 64.73
CA THR A 26 -11.42 -33.62 64.18
C THR A 26 -9.93 -33.40 63.87
N GLY A 27 -9.63 -33.01 62.62
CA GLY A 27 -8.58 -32.02 62.31
C GLY A 27 -7.43 -32.44 61.38
N GLU A 28 -7.72 -32.76 60.11
CA GLU A 28 -6.69 -32.96 59.08
C GLU A 28 -6.13 -31.61 58.55
N ARG A 29 -4.80 -31.55 58.44
CA ARG A 29 -3.87 -30.57 57.82
C ARG A 29 -4.09 -30.45 56.27
N PRO A 30 -3.43 -29.58 55.44
CA PRO A 30 -2.56 -28.39 55.60
C PRO A 30 -3.07 -27.10 54.88
N ALA A 31 -2.30 -26.01 55.00
CA ALA A 31 -2.46 -24.75 54.26
C ALA A 31 -2.52 -24.91 52.71
N PRO A 32 -3.27 -24.06 51.99
CA PRO A 32 -3.36 -24.11 50.53
C PRO A 32 -2.05 -23.62 49.87
N PRO A 33 -1.58 -24.28 48.79
CA PRO A 33 -0.50 -23.74 47.96
C PRO A 33 -0.98 -22.50 47.20
N PRO A 34 -0.08 -21.59 46.77
CA PRO A 34 -0.43 -20.51 45.89
C PRO A 34 -0.87 -21.10 44.55
N GLY A 35 -2.18 -21.11 44.32
CA GLY A 35 -2.75 -21.45 43.02
C GLY A 35 -2.22 -20.43 42.02
N ILE A 36 -1.29 -20.87 41.17
CA ILE A 36 -0.97 -20.14 39.95
C ILE A 36 -2.30 -19.92 39.23
N ASP A 37 -2.68 -18.66 39.05
CA ASP A 37 -3.72 -18.26 38.12
C ASP A 37 -3.30 -18.77 36.74
N THR A 38 -3.65 -20.01 36.46
CA THR A 38 -3.69 -20.50 35.10
C THR A 38 -4.91 -19.82 34.48
N ARG A 39 -4.74 -18.55 34.10
CA ARG A 39 -5.40 -18.03 32.90
C ARG A 39 -4.87 -18.87 31.75
N LYS A 40 -5.36 -20.11 31.68
CA LYS A 40 -5.34 -20.93 30.50
C LYS A 40 -6.18 -20.13 29.54
N SER A 41 -5.48 -19.29 28.76
CA SER A 41 -6.03 -18.68 27.57
C SER A 41 -6.36 -19.84 26.63
N GLU A 42 -7.48 -20.50 26.90
CA GLU A 42 -8.32 -21.03 25.85
C GLU A 42 -8.71 -19.78 25.07
N ARG A 43 -7.82 -19.33 24.17
CA ARG A 43 -8.20 -18.38 23.13
C ARG A 43 -9.37 -19.05 22.46
N SER A 44 -10.56 -18.62 22.83
CA SER A 44 -11.78 -19.20 22.32
C SER A 44 -11.67 -19.04 20.81
N PRO A 45 -12.04 -20.03 19.99
CA PRO A 45 -12.11 -19.85 18.54
C PRO A 45 -12.89 -18.58 18.16
N LYS A 46 -13.81 -18.15 19.03
CA LYS A 46 -14.49 -16.85 18.99
C LYS A 46 -13.54 -15.66 19.12
N ASP A 47 -12.59 -15.65 20.05
CA ASP A 47 -11.61 -14.56 20.22
C ASP A 47 -10.61 -14.52 19.06
N MET A 48 -10.25 -15.68 18.49
CA MET A 48 -9.47 -15.74 17.26
C MET A 48 -10.25 -15.20 16.06
N ALA A 49 -11.53 -15.56 15.93
CA ALA A 49 -12.42 -15.06 14.89
C ALA A 49 -12.69 -13.55 15.03
N ILE A 50 -12.85 -13.05 16.26
CA ILE A 50 -12.99 -11.61 16.55
C ILE A 50 -11.70 -10.88 16.20
N SER A 51 -10.54 -11.41 16.57
CA SER A 51 -9.24 -10.82 16.20
C SER A 51 -9.04 -10.78 14.68
N LEU A 52 -9.45 -11.85 13.98
CA LEU A 52 -9.41 -11.92 12.52
C LEU A 52 -10.38 -10.91 11.89
N LEU A 53 -11.60 -10.80 12.40
CA LEU A 53 -12.59 -9.84 11.92
C LEU A 53 -12.10 -8.39 12.13
N VAL A 54 -11.53 -8.09 13.30
CA VAL A 54 -10.96 -6.77 13.61
C VAL A 54 -9.81 -6.41 12.67
N LEU A 55 -9.06 -7.39 12.16
CA LEU A 55 -8.05 -7.18 11.12
C LEU A 55 -8.64 -7.08 9.71
N LEU A 56 -9.62 -7.91 9.36
CA LEU A 56 -10.20 -7.96 8.02
C LEU A 56 -11.10 -6.75 7.72
N VAL A 57 -11.79 -6.20 8.71
CA VAL A 57 -12.66 -5.02 8.55
C VAL A 57 -11.89 -3.81 8.02
N PRO A 58 -10.77 -3.36 8.62
CA PRO A 58 -10.02 -2.22 8.08
C PRO A 58 -9.39 -2.53 6.72
N ILE A 59 -8.96 -3.77 6.45
CA ILE A 59 -8.49 -4.16 5.12
C ILE A 59 -9.63 -4.10 4.09
N ALA A 60 -10.81 -4.62 4.42
CA ALA A 60 -11.98 -4.57 3.55
C ALA A 60 -12.47 -3.14 3.33
N LEU A 61 -12.39 -2.26 4.35
CA LEU A 61 -12.67 -0.84 4.21
C LEU A 61 -11.64 -0.13 3.33
N LEU A 62 -10.35 -0.46 3.47
CA LEU A 62 -9.29 0.05 2.61
C LEU A 62 -9.52 -0.41 1.16
N LEU A 63 -9.85 -1.68 0.94
CA LEU A 63 -10.16 -2.23 -0.38
C LEU A 63 -11.45 -1.63 -0.96
N ALA A 64 -12.49 -1.43 -0.16
CA ALA A 64 -13.74 -0.79 -0.59
C ALA A 64 -13.52 0.70 -0.90
N PHE A 65 -12.71 1.40 -0.13
CA PHE A 65 -12.29 2.77 -0.41
C PHE A 65 -11.41 2.82 -1.66
N TYR A 66 -10.49 1.88 -1.82
CA TYR A 66 -9.67 1.75 -3.03
C TYR A 66 -10.53 1.43 -4.25
N ARG A 67 -11.56 0.61 -4.11
CA ARG A 67 -12.47 0.23 -5.20
C ARG A 67 -13.50 1.30 -5.53
N GLY A 68 -14.03 2.01 -4.54
CA GLY A 68 -15.08 3.02 -4.69
C GLY A 68 -14.57 4.45 -4.90
N PHE A 69 -13.40 4.80 -4.35
CA PHE A 69 -12.80 6.14 -4.45
C PHE A 69 -11.59 6.16 -5.41
N LEU A 70 -10.88 5.04 -5.58
CA LEU A 70 -9.70 4.91 -6.47
C LEU A 70 -9.93 3.95 -7.67
N GLY A 71 -11.13 3.38 -7.85
CA GLY A 71 -11.49 2.59 -9.05
C GLY A 71 -10.83 1.20 -9.16
N GLY A 72 -10.32 0.64 -8.07
CA GLY A 72 -9.38 -0.50 -8.09
C GLY A 72 -9.89 -1.92 -8.39
N ASP A 73 -10.79 -2.17 -9.34
CA ASP A 73 -10.99 -3.56 -9.86
C ASP A 73 -11.84 -3.69 -11.16
N GLN A 74 -12.16 -2.57 -11.80
CA GLN A 74 -12.47 -2.53 -13.22
C GLN A 74 -11.62 -1.40 -13.80
N PRO A 75 -11.12 -1.49 -15.05
CA PRO A 75 -10.70 -0.30 -15.77
C PRO A 75 -11.94 0.55 -16.04
N THR A 76 -12.45 1.20 -15.00
CA THR A 76 -13.53 2.19 -15.07
C THR A 76 -13.00 3.26 -16.00
N THR A 77 -13.64 3.39 -17.15
CA THR A 77 -13.27 4.43 -18.09
C THR A 77 -13.57 5.76 -17.40
N VAL A 78 -12.52 6.48 -17.03
CA VAL A 78 -12.62 7.80 -16.39
C VAL A 78 -12.79 8.82 -17.51
N ASP A 79 -13.77 9.70 -17.37
CA ASP A 79 -13.88 10.86 -18.25
C ASP A 79 -12.69 11.81 -17.99
N PRO A 80 -11.78 12.03 -18.96
CA PRO A 80 -10.68 12.95 -18.78
C PRO A 80 -11.10 14.42 -18.86
N ALA A 81 -12.33 14.73 -19.31
CA ALA A 81 -12.77 16.10 -19.59
C ALA A 81 -12.54 17.08 -18.43
N PRO A 82 -12.83 16.75 -17.15
CA PRO A 82 -12.62 17.69 -16.04
C PRO A 82 -11.14 18.04 -15.81
N ALA A 83 -10.24 17.06 -16.00
CA ALA A 83 -8.79 17.27 -15.84
C ALA A 83 -8.23 18.10 -17.00
N LEU A 84 -8.74 17.87 -18.21
CA LEU A 84 -8.37 18.59 -19.42
C LEU A 84 -8.88 20.03 -19.39
N GLU A 85 -10.12 20.24 -18.95
CA GLU A 85 -10.66 21.58 -18.71
C GLU A 85 -9.86 22.33 -17.65
N SER A 86 -9.50 21.68 -16.55
CA SER A 86 -8.65 22.29 -15.51
C SER A 86 -7.27 22.68 -16.06
N ALA A 87 -6.66 21.81 -16.87
CA ALA A 87 -5.38 22.09 -17.52
C ALA A 87 -5.47 23.23 -18.54
N ARG A 88 -6.55 23.27 -19.35
CA ARG A 88 -6.82 24.36 -20.30
C ARG A 88 -7.11 25.68 -19.59
N ALA A 89 -7.88 25.64 -18.51
CA ALA A 89 -8.20 26.81 -17.69
C ALA A 89 -6.97 27.38 -17.00
N ALA A 90 -6.04 26.52 -16.57
CA ALA A 90 -4.76 26.94 -16.01
C ALA A 90 -3.85 27.62 -17.05
N ASN A 91 -4.03 27.31 -18.35
CA ASN A 91 -3.30 27.89 -19.48
C ASN A 91 -1.77 27.91 -19.29
N ALA A 92 -1.26 26.93 -18.54
CA ALA A 92 0.15 26.81 -18.19
C ALA A 92 0.99 26.23 -19.34
N PHE A 93 0.34 25.48 -20.25
CA PHE A 93 0.91 24.92 -21.47
C PHE A 93 -0.20 24.53 -22.46
N PRO A 94 0.11 24.39 -23.76
CA PRO A 94 -0.83 23.84 -24.74
C PRO A 94 -1.20 22.41 -24.37
N VAL A 95 -2.46 22.16 -23.99
CA VAL A 95 -2.93 20.82 -23.62
C VAL A 95 -3.23 20.04 -24.89
N SER A 96 -2.47 18.98 -25.14
CA SER A 96 -2.72 18.04 -26.23
C SER A 96 -3.49 16.82 -25.75
N GLU A 97 -4.42 16.33 -26.57
CA GLU A 97 -5.15 15.09 -26.31
C GLU A 97 -4.89 14.10 -27.44
N PRO A 98 -4.83 12.79 -27.15
CA PRO A 98 -4.85 11.78 -28.19
C PRO A 98 -6.19 11.82 -28.94
N ALA A 99 -6.16 12.17 -30.23
CA ALA A 99 -7.31 12.06 -31.11
C ALA A 99 -7.34 10.65 -31.72
N GLU A 100 -8.53 10.04 -31.77
CA GLU A 100 -8.79 8.83 -32.57
C GLU A 100 -7.88 7.62 -32.28
N LEU A 101 -7.68 7.27 -30.99
CA LEU A 101 -6.93 6.05 -30.62
C LEU A 101 -7.57 4.73 -31.11
N GLY A 102 -8.81 4.78 -31.59
CA GLY A 102 -9.56 3.61 -32.05
C GLY A 102 -10.17 2.79 -30.92
N ASP A 103 -10.90 1.74 -31.30
CA ASP A 103 -11.60 0.88 -30.36
C ASP A 103 -10.63 0.09 -29.46
N GLY A 104 -10.93 0.04 -28.16
CA GLY A 104 -10.19 -0.74 -27.17
C GLY A 104 -9.23 0.06 -26.28
N TRP A 105 -8.92 1.30 -26.64
CA TRP A 105 -8.22 2.22 -25.73
C TRP A 105 -9.18 2.77 -24.69
N ARG A 106 -8.79 2.72 -23.41
CA ARG A 106 -9.62 3.23 -22.31
C ARG A 106 -8.82 4.17 -21.45
N THR A 107 -9.33 5.38 -21.22
CA THR A 107 -8.75 6.26 -20.21
C THR A 107 -9.10 5.73 -18.82
N VAL A 108 -8.09 5.45 -18.01
CA VAL A 108 -8.27 4.89 -16.65
C VAL A 108 -7.95 5.91 -15.56
N SER A 109 -7.25 6.99 -15.89
CA SER A 109 -6.92 8.04 -14.94
C SER A 109 -6.67 9.36 -15.68
N ALA A 110 -7.10 10.46 -15.07
CA ALA A 110 -6.81 11.79 -15.56
C ALA A 110 -6.61 12.72 -14.36
N LYS A 111 -5.43 13.31 -14.24
CA LYS A 111 -5.09 14.17 -13.12
C LYS A 111 -4.26 15.35 -13.58
N PHE A 112 -4.77 16.54 -13.34
CA PHE A 112 -4.03 17.79 -13.45
C PHE A 112 -3.58 18.24 -12.06
N GLN A 113 -2.34 18.70 -11.96
CA GLN A 113 -1.77 19.24 -10.73
C GLN A 113 -0.76 20.35 -11.02
N THR A 114 -0.83 21.43 -10.24
CA THR A 114 0.21 22.45 -10.23
C THR A 114 1.39 21.95 -9.41
N VAL A 115 2.60 22.08 -9.95
CA VAL A 115 3.84 21.60 -9.31
C VAL A 115 4.82 22.76 -9.18
N GLU A 116 5.85 22.59 -8.37
CA GLU A 116 6.85 23.63 -8.19
C GLU A 116 7.58 23.92 -9.52
N GLY A 117 7.46 25.16 -9.99
CA GLY A 117 8.04 25.59 -11.27
C GLY A 117 7.20 25.27 -12.50
N GLY A 118 5.93 24.85 -12.37
CA GLY A 118 5.05 24.67 -13.52
C GLY A 118 3.72 23.98 -13.22
N SER A 119 3.21 23.27 -14.20
CA SER A 119 2.01 22.44 -14.06
C SER A 119 2.24 21.10 -14.77
N SER A 120 1.58 20.06 -14.29
CA SER A 120 1.68 18.71 -14.83
C SER A 120 0.30 18.10 -14.99
N LEU A 121 0.02 17.60 -16.18
CA LEU A 121 -1.13 16.79 -16.54
C LEU A 121 -0.67 15.35 -16.73
N ARG A 122 -1.37 14.41 -16.09
CA ARG A 122 -1.12 12.98 -16.22
C ARG A 122 -2.41 12.30 -16.67
N LEU A 123 -2.32 11.52 -17.73
CA LEU A 123 -3.42 10.76 -18.30
C LEU A 123 -2.98 9.29 -18.39
N GLY A 124 -3.68 8.41 -17.70
CA GLY A 124 -3.49 6.97 -17.76
C GLY A 124 -4.46 6.36 -18.77
N TYR A 125 -3.94 5.51 -19.65
CA TYR A 125 -4.66 4.75 -20.65
C TYR A 125 -4.39 3.25 -20.46
N LEU A 126 -5.41 2.44 -20.73
CA LEU A 126 -5.28 1.01 -20.96
C LEU A 126 -5.32 0.76 -22.45
N THR A 127 -4.36 0.01 -22.97
CA THR A 127 -4.34 -0.39 -24.37
C THR A 127 -5.36 -1.51 -24.64
N PRO A 128 -5.70 -1.80 -25.91
CA PRO A 128 -6.55 -2.93 -26.27
C PRO A 128 -6.04 -4.28 -25.75
N GLU A 129 -4.72 -4.41 -25.60
CA GLU A 129 -4.05 -5.60 -25.07
C GLU A 129 -4.07 -5.66 -23.52
N GLY A 130 -4.66 -4.66 -22.86
CA GLY A 130 -4.74 -4.58 -21.41
C GLY A 130 -3.46 -4.08 -20.73
N ARG A 131 -2.56 -3.45 -21.49
CA ARG A 131 -1.32 -2.85 -20.95
C ARG A 131 -1.55 -1.41 -20.50
N ALA A 132 -0.76 -0.95 -19.54
CA ALA A 132 -0.91 0.40 -19.00
C ALA A 132 0.06 1.36 -19.71
N VAL A 133 -0.47 2.51 -20.13
CA VAL A 133 0.32 3.60 -20.70
C VAL A 133 -0.05 4.89 -20.01
N GLN A 134 0.94 5.69 -19.67
CA GLN A 134 0.77 7.00 -19.07
C GLN A 134 1.32 8.08 -19.99
N LEU A 135 0.47 9.05 -20.31
CA LEU A 135 0.81 10.29 -20.97
C LEU A 135 0.99 11.37 -19.90
N VAL A 136 2.19 11.94 -19.81
CA VAL A 136 2.53 13.04 -18.93
C VAL A 136 2.84 14.26 -19.79
N GLN A 137 2.17 15.38 -19.51
CA GLN A 137 2.45 16.67 -20.13
C GLN A 137 2.79 17.65 -19.02
N SER A 138 3.92 18.34 -19.13
CA SER A 138 4.37 19.23 -18.07
C SER A 138 5.08 20.45 -18.64
N SER A 139 4.89 21.62 -18.02
CA SER A 139 5.68 22.82 -18.32
C SER A 139 6.99 22.90 -17.52
N VAL A 140 7.27 21.91 -16.67
CA VAL A 140 8.51 21.82 -15.89
C VAL A 140 9.71 21.52 -16.81
N PRO A 141 10.91 22.06 -16.52
CA PRO A 141 12.12 21.76 -17.27
C PRO A 141 12.41 20.24 -17.36
N PRO A 142 12.78 19.73 -18.55
CA PRO A 142 12.97 18.30 -18.77
C PRO A 142 14.08 17.70 -17.89
N GLU A 143 15.07 18.49 -17.49
CA GLU A 143 16.18 18.04 -16.63
C GLU A 143 15.70 17.63 -15.24
N ARG A 144 14.57 18.20 -14.77
CA ARG A 144 13.93 17.81 -13.51
C ARG A 144 12.82 16.78 -13.71
N LEU A 145 12.11 16.88 -14.84
CA LEU A 145 10.98 16.00 -15.13
C LEU A 145 11.44 14.58 -15.46
N LEU A 146 12.47 14.42 -16.30
CA LEU A 146 12.91 13.11 -16.78
C LEU A 146 13.38 12.19 -15.65
N PRO A 147 14.24 12.61 -14.70
CA PRO A 147 14.63 11.74 -13.59
C PRO A 147 13.44 11.37 -12.68
N THR A 148 12.44 12.26 -12.58
CA THR A 148 11.25 12.05 -11.77
C THR A 148 10.29 11.03 -12.41
N GLU A 149 10.09 11.10 -13.73
CA GLU A 149 9.15 10.21 -14.44
C GLU A 149 9.80 8.90 -14.93
N LEU A 150 11.06 8.94 -15.37
CA LEU A 150 11.77 7.78 -15.94
C LEU A 150 12.65 7.04 -14.94
N THR A 151 12.81 7.59 -13.73
CA THR A 151 13.72 7.10 -12.68
C THR A 151 15.20 7.12 -13.10
N ALA A 152 16.10 6.63 -12.22
CA ALA A 152 17.53 6.54 -12.50
C ALA A 152 17.90 5.53 -13.62
N GLU A 153 16.97 4.67 -14.00
CA GLU A 153 17.13 3.67 -15.08
C GLU A 153 16.86 4.26 -16.48
N GLY A 154 16.43 5.53 -16.55
CA GLY A 154 16.07 6.21 -17.78
C GLY A 154 17.26 6.49 -18.70
N GLN A 155 17.54 5.57 -19.63
CA GLN A 155 18.65 5.69 -20.58
C GLN A 155 18.15 5.98 -21.99
N PRO A 156 18.72 6.96 -22.71
CA PRO A 156 18.32 7.25 -24.08
C PRO A 156 18.62 6.08 -25.02
N GLN A 157 17.63 5.70 -25.83
CA GLN A 157 17.68 4.60 -26.80
C GLN A 157 17.73 5.09 -28.27
N GLY A 158 17.84 6.40 -28.48
CA GLY A 158 17.84 7.05 -29.79
C GLY A 158 16.56 7.81 -30.12
N GLN A 159 16.54 8.46 -31.28
CA GLN A 159 15.42 9.28 -31.74
C GLN A 159 14.50 8.51 -32.71
N THR A 160 13.24 8.91 -32.76
CA THR A 160 12.25 8.39 -33.69
C THR A 160 11.29 9.51 -34.08
N ASP A 161 11.00 9.65 -35.36
CA ASP A 161 10.00 10.60 -35.83
C ASP A 161 8.61 9.96 -35.84
N LEU A 162 7.67 10.56 -35.11
CA LEU A 162 6.30 10.07 -34.96
C LEU A 162 5.33 11.24 -35.11
N GLY A 163 4.43 11.15 -36.10
CA GLY A 163 3.41 12.17 -36.33
C GLY A 163 3.99 13.55 -36.67
N GLY A 164 5.12 13.59 -37.39
CA GLY A 164 5.79 14.83 -37.77
C GLY A 164 6.58 15.52 -36.63
N ARG A 165 6.76 14.84 -35.49
CA ARG A 165 7.53 15.33 -34.34
C ARG A 165 8.64 14.34 -34.00
N THR A 166 9.77 14.86 -33.54
CA THR A 166 10.92 14.04 -33.15
C THR A 166 10.82 13.66 -31.68
N TRP A 167 10.66 12.36 -31.42
CA TRP A 167 10.60 11.79 -30.08
C TRP A 167 11.94 11.15 -29.74
N GLN A 168 12.38 11.34 -28.51
CA GLN A 168 13.51 10.65 -27.92
C GLN A 168 13.01 9.41 -27.17
N ARG A 169 13.51 8.23 -27.54
CA ARG A 169 13.22 6.98 -26.83
C ARG A 169 14.09 6.88 -25.60
N TYR A 170 13.51 6.40 -24.51
CA TYR A 170 14.18 6.08 -23.27
C TYR A 170 13.73 4.71 -22.76
N THR A 171 14.61 4.03 -22.04
CA THR A 171 14.18 2.99 -21.10
C THR A 171 13.49 3.65 -19.90
N ALA A 172 12.63 2.90 -19.22
CA ALA A 172 12.08 3.28 -17.93
C ALA A 172 12.22 2.11 -16.96
N ARG A 173 11.56 2.17 -15.80
CA ARG A 173 11.65 1.16 -14.74
C ARG A 173 11.31 -0.25 -15.26
N GLY A 174 12.21 -1.20 -15.03
CA GLY A 174 12.01 -2.61 -15.39
C GLY A 174 11.93 -2.86 -16.90
N ASN A 175 10.73 -3.18 -17.40
CA ASN A 175 10.46 -3.46 -18.82
C ASN A 175 9.86 -2.25 -19.55
N GLU A 176 9.49 -1.19 -18.83
CA GLU A 176 8.79 -0.06 -19.41
C GLU A 176 9.65 0.70 -20.42
N GLN A 177 8.99 1.23 -21.44
CA GLN A 177 9.60 2.12 -22.44
C GLN A 177 8.97 3.50 -22.35
N ALA A 178 9.76 4.51 -22.67
CA ALA A 178 9.30 5.89 -22.69
C ALA A 178 9.65 6.59 -24.01
N LEU A 179 8.73 7.43 -24.46
CA LEU A 179 8.88 8.35 -25.57
C LEU A 179 8.76 9.77 -25.02
N VAL A 180 9.80 10.57 -25.21
CA VAL A 180 9.87 11.94 -24.73
C VAL A 180 9.89 12.87 -25.93
N LEU A 181 8.96 13.81 -25.96
CA LEU A 181 8.94 14.92 -26.90
C LEU A 181 9.24 16.20 -26.12
N LEU A 182 10.30 16.88 -26.53
CA LEU A 182 10.72 18.16 -25.99
C LEU A 182 10.15 19.26 -26.89
N GLU A 183 9.25 20.07 -26.36
CA GLU A 183 8.74 21.27 -27.03
C GLU A 183 9.14 22.53 -26.25
N PRO A 184 9.19 23.70 -26.89
CA PRO A 184 9.63 24.95 -26.24
C PRO A 184 8.82 25.33 -24.99
N ASN A 185 7.52 24.96 -24.97
CA ASN A 185 6.58 25.37 -23.92
C ASN A 185 6.09 24.20 -23.05
N ARG A 186 6.46 22.95 -23.37
CA ARG A 186 6.08 21.76 -22.60
C ARG A 186 6.98 20.57 -22.93
N THR A 187 7.08 19.65 -21.98
CA THR A 187 7.62 18.30 -22.20
C THR A 187 6.46 17.31 -22.19
N VAL A 188 6.41 16.45 -23.21
CA VAL A 188 5.44 15.37 -23.32
C VAL A 188 6.17 14.04 -23.17
N ILE A 189 5.71 13.18 -22.27
CA ILE A 189 6.28 11.87 -22.00
C ILE A 189 5.17 10.84 -22.13
N VAL A 190 5.39 9.83 -22.95
CA VAL A 190 4.54 8.64 -23.05
C VAL A 190 5.35 7.48 -22.48
N VAL A 191 4.95 6.92 -21.34
CA VAL A 191 5.67 5.86 -20.64
C VAL A 191 4.72 4.72 -20.27
N GLY A 192 5.16 3.48 -20.40
CA GLY A 192 4.37 2.32 -19.99
C GLY A 192 5.01 0.98 -20.32
N ASP A 193 4.33 -0.09 -19.92
CA ASP A 193 4.69 -1.48 -20.20
C ASP A 193 4.03 -2.02 -21.48
N ALA A 194 3.33 -1.15 -22.20
CA ALA A 194 2.76 -1.44 -23.51
C ALA A 194 3.84 -1.68 -24.56
N ARG A 195 3.45 -2.34 -25.65
CA ARG A 195 4.37 -2.63 -26.74
C ARG A 195 4.82 -1.33 -27.42
N ASP A 196 6.04 -1.33 -27.97
CA ASP A 196 6.61 -0.19 -28.71
C ASP A 196 5.63 0.35 -29.79
N ASN A 197 4.92 -0.53 -30.49
CA ASN A 197 3.90 -0.14 -31.48
C ASN A 197 2.72 0.62 -30.87
N GLU A 198 2.23 0.22 -29.70
CA GLU A 198 1.11 0.88 -29.00
C GLU A 198 1.54 2.24 -28.44
N LEU A 199 2.75 2.31 -27.87
CA LEU A 199 3.34 3.57 -27.39
C LEU A 199 3.50 4.57 -28.55
N ARG A 200 4.00 4.11 -29.70
CA ARG A 200 4.10 4.91 -30.92
C ARG A 200 2.74 5.36 -31.41
N HIS A 201 1.74 4.47 -31.40
CA HIS A 201 0.38 4.79 -31.82
C HIS A 201 -0.19 5.93 -30.98
N LEU A 202 -0.07 5.84 -29.64
CA LEU A 202 -0.45 6.91 -28.74
C LEU A 202 0.32 8.21 -29.03
N ALA A 203 1.65 8.13 -29.19
CA ALA A 203 2.48 9.30 -29.50
C ALA A 203 2.09 10.00 -30.83
N THR A 204 1.68 9.23 -31.85
CA THR A 204 1.20 9.76 -33.14
C THR A 204 -0.19 10.39 -33.07
N ALA A 205 -1.02 9.91 -32.14
CA ALA A 205 -2.40 10.36 -31.94
C ALA A 205 -2.50 11.70 -31.19
N ILE A 206 -1.47 12.07 -30.43
CA ILE A 206 -1.44 13.35 -29.69
C ILE A 206 -1.52 14.51 -30.68
N ARG A 207 -2.50 15.41 -30.53
CA ARG A 207 -2.66 16.62 -31.35
C ARG A 207 -2.50 17.88 -30.52
#